data_AF-A0A376WAG2-F1
#
_entry.id   AF-A0A376WAG2-F1
#
_cell.length_a   1.000
_cell.length_b   1.000
_cell.length_c   1.000
_cell.angle_alpha   90.00
_cell.angle_beta   90.00
_cell.angle_gamma   90.00
#
_symmetry.space_group_name_H-M   'P 1'
#
loop_
_entity.id
_entity.type
_entity.pdbx_description
1 polymer ?
#
loop_
_entity_poly.entity_id
_entity_poly.type
_entity_poly.pdbx_seq_one_letter_code
_entity_poly.pdbx_strand_id
1 'polypeptide(L)' 'MVDKSQETTHFGFQTVAKEQKADMVAHVFHSVASKYDVMNDLMSFGIHRLWEAIHD' A
#
# COMPACT_ATOMS: atom_id res chain seq x y z
N MET A 1 19.64 33.75 -8.24
CA MET A 1 19.25 32.67 -7.29
C MET A 1 17.79 32.39 -7.55
N VAL A 2 17.44 31.21 -8.06
CA VAL A 2 16.04 30.84 -8.30
C VAL A 2 15.42 30.50 -6.96
N ASP A 3 14.49 31.34 -6.50
CA ASP A 3 13.61 31.04 -5.38
C ASP A 3 12.72 29.87 -5.81
N LYS A 4 13.09 28.65 -5.44
CA LYS A 4 12.16 27.52 -5.48
C LYS A 4 11.16 27.78 -4.36
N SER A 5 10.16 28.60 -4.62
CA SER A 5 9.01 28.77 -3.74
C SER A 5 8.49 27.36 -3.45
N GLN A 6 8.72 26.90 -2.23
CA GLN A 6 8.45 25.52 -1.84
C GLN A 6 6.92 25.33 -1.85
N GLU A 7 6.38 24.96 -3.01
CA GLU A 7 4.95 24.72 -3.14
C GLU A 7 4.59 23.52 -2.27
N THR A 8 3.86 23.78 -1.19
CA THR A 8 3.35 22.74 -0.30
C THR A 8 1.89 22.43 -0.63
N THR A 9 1.46 21.22 -0.32
CA THR A 9 0.11 20.72 -0.57
C THR A 9 -0.34 19.84 0.59
N HIS A 10 -1.63 19.62 0.71
CA HIS A 10 -2.17 18.73 1.74
C HIS A 10 -2.17 17.27 1.28
N PHE A 11 -1.78 16.40 2.19
CA PHE A 11 -1.86 14.94 2.08
C PHE A 11 -2.47 14.39 3.38
N GLY A 12 -3.75 14.02 3.32
CA GLY A 12 -4.53 13.70 4.52
C GLY A 12 -4.59 14.89 5.49
N PHE A 13 -4.10 14.69 6.71
CA PHE A 13 -4.02 15.73 7.75
C PHE A 13 -2.68 16.48 7.80
N GLN A 14 -1.74 16.16 6.90
CA GLN A 14 -0.40 16.73 6.88
C GLN A 14 -0.18 17.64 5.68
N THR A 15 0.67 18.65 5.84
CA THR A 15 1.15 19.52 4.76
C THR A 15 2.53 19.03 4.32
N VAL A 16 2.66 18.72 3.04
CA VAL A 16 3.85 18.10 2.44
C VAL A 16 4.32 18.92 1.24
N ALA A 17 5.58 18.79 0.84
CA ALA A 17 6.04 19.41 -0.40
C ALA A 17 5.31 18.78 -1.60
N LYS A 18 4.95 19.58 -2.61
CA LYS A 18 4.23 19.12 -3.79
C LYS A 18 4.96 18.00 -4.53
N GLU A 19 6.29 18.09 -4.55
CA GLU A 19 7.19 17.06 -5.11
C GLU A 19 7.08 15.72 -4.37
N GLN A 20 6.84 15.73 -3.06
CA GLN A 20 6.75 14.53 -2.21
C GLN A 20 5.37 13.85 -2.24
N LYS A 21 4.32 14.58 -2.64
CA LYS A 21 2.95 14.06 -2.62
C LYS A 21 2.78 12.82 -3.50
N ALA A 22 3.39 12.83 -4.69
CA ALA A 22 3.26 11.73 -5.65
C ALA A 22 3.84 10.41 -5.10
N ASP A 23 5.02 10.48 -4.48
CA ASP A 23 5.69 9.32 -3.88
C ASP A 23 4.88 8.77 -2.69
N MET A 24 4.34 9.66 -1.85
CA MET A 24 3.49 9.25 -0.71
C MET A 24 2.20 8.56 -1.16
N VAL A 25 1.56 9.06 -2.23
CA VAL A 25 0.40 8.41 -2.84
C VAL A 25 0.78 7.03 -3.36
N ALA A 26 1.88 6.90 -4.10
CA ALA A 26 2.35 5.62 -4.63
C ALA A 26 2.60 4.60 -3.50
N HIS A 27 3.18 5.04 -2.38
CA HIS A 27 3.43 4.17 -1.22
C HIS A 27 2.13 3.66 -0.58
N VAL A 28 1.09 4.50 -0.47
CA VAL A 28 -0.24 4.07 0.01
C VAL A 28 -0.86 3.06 -0.95
N PHE A 29 -0.79 3.30 -2.26
CA PHE A 29 -1.28 2.34 -3.26
C PHE A 29 -0.58 0.98 -3.15
N HIS A 30 0.74 0.97 -2.99
CA HIS A 30 1.52 -0.26 -2.82
C HIS A 30 1.13 -1.02 -1.53
N SER A 31 0.87 -0.28 -0.45
CA SER A 31 0.45 -0.85 0.84
C SER A 31 -0.94 -1.51 0.77
N VAL A 32 -1.83 -0.99 -0.07
CA VAL A 32 -3.16 -1.60 -0.30
C VAL A 32 -3.05 -2.83 -1.20
N ALA A 33 -2.23 -2.77 -2.25
CA ALA A 33 -2.00 -3.92 -3.14
C ALA A 33 -1.44 -5.13 -2.36
N SER A 34 -0.42 -4.91 -1.52
CA SER A 34 0.17 -5.98 -0.69
C SER A 34 -0.80 -6.59 0.33
N LYS A 35 -1.82 -5.84 0.79
CA LYS A 35 -2.83 -6.39 1.72
C LYS A 35 -3.74 -7.43 1.06
N TYR A 36 -3.94 -7.39 -0.25
CA TYR A 36 -4.76 -8.38 -0.95
C TYR A 36 -4.06 -9.74 -1.04
N ASP A 37 -2.75 -9.76 -1.31
CA ASP A 37 -1.96 -11.00 -1.34
C ASP A 37 -1.95 -11.66 0.04
N VAL A 38 -1.73 -10.87 1.10
CA VAL A 38 -1.74 -11.38 2.49
C VAL A 38 -3.10 -11.95 2.86
N MET A 39 -4.20 -11.30 2.48
CA MET A 39 -5.55 -11.76 2.84
C MET A 39 -5.97 -13.01 2.05
N ASN A 40 -5.54 -13.11 0.79
CA ASN A 40 -5.76 -14.30 -0.04
C ASN A 40 -4.94 -15.48 0.47
N ASP A 41 -3.66 -15.28 0.78
CA ASP A 41 -2.81 -16.32 1.37
C ASP A 41 -3.32 -16.76 2.73
N LEU A 42 -3.86 -15.87 3.56
CA LEU A 42 -4.43 -16.21 4.87
C LEU A 42 -5.69 -17.09 4.74
N MET A 43 -6.58 -16.74 3.79
CA MET A 43 -7.81 -17.48 3.51
C MET A 43 -7.51 -18.82 2.82
N SER A 44 -6.55 -18.83 1.89
CA SER A 44 -6.11 -20.02 1.16
C SER A 44 -5.29 -20.97 2.01
N PHE A 45 -4.48 -20.52 2.98
CA PHE A 45 -3.73 -21.42 3.87
C PHE A 45 -4.64 -22.36 4.67
N GLY A 46 -5.83 -21.90 5.06
CA GLY A 46 -6.83 -22.73 5.74
C GLY A 46 -7.43 -23.80 4.82
N ILE A 47 -7.80 -23.42 3.59
CA ILE A 47 -8.43 -24.31 2.60
C ILE A 47 -7.40 -25.29 1.99
N HIS A 48 -6.17 -24.84 1.75
CA HIS A 48 -5.07 -25.66 1.22
C HIS A 48 -4.73 -26.82 2.16
N ARG A 49 -4.67 -26.54 3.48
CA ARG A 49 -4.42 -27.56 4.50
C ARG A 49 -5.58 -28.55 4.67
N LEU A 50 -6.83 -28.11 4.45
CA LEU A 50 -8.00 -28.98 4.49
C LEU A 50 -8.12 -29.85 3.23
N TRP A 51 -7.74 -29.33 2.07
CA TRP A 51 -7.77 -30.08 0.82
C TRP A 51 -6.72 -31.20 0.79
N GLU A 52 -5.50 -30.94 1.30
CA GLU A 52 -4.48 -31.99 1.47
C GLU A 52 -4.93 -33.09 2.44
N ALA A 53 -5.58 -32.72 3.55
CA ALA A 53 -6.10 -33.68 4.55
C ALA A 53 -7.36 -34.45 4.12
N ILE A 54 -8.07 -34.01 3.07
CA ILE A 54 -9.24 -34.70 2.50
C ILE A 54 -8.84 -35.54 1.27
N HIS A 55 -7.75 -35.18 0.60
CA HIS A 55 -7.26 -35.88 -0.58
C HIS A 55 -6.35 -37.08 -0.24
N ASP A 56 -5.71 -37.10 0.93
CA ASP A 56 -5.05 -38.28 1.51
C ASP A 56 -6.05 -39.22 2.23
#